data_AF-A0A932HFG2-F1
#
_entry.id   AF-A0A932HFG2-F1
#
_cell.length_a   1.000
_cell.length_b   1.000
_cell.length_c   1.000
_cell.angle_alpha   90.00
_cell.angle_beta   90.00
_cell.angle_gamma   90.00
#
_symmetry.space_group_name_H-M   'P 1'
#
loop_
_entity.id
_entity.type
_entity.pdbx_description
1 polymer ?
#
loop_
_entity_poly.entity_id
_entity_poly.type
_entity_poly.pdbx_seq_one_letter_code
_entity_poly.pdbx_strand_id
1 'polypeptide(L)'
;MTPRRAWVRAAVLLALLGLLLGRWAAVSTANRLWAESLGVGVTHTAIAQLKLTLLGLAFATAATWSLGNLYLIYRTIGSVQVPRRLGNLEIVEAVPRRYLVAGTVVLGLLIAVLVSHRASGWWYSFALLGSRAPVELVDPVLHRDLTYYLFRLPWERTLHGFLATLSAVLLVVTAGLYALVGAIRVAERRLVVADWARTHLAGLLVVFALTLAAGFRLDPAEYVAGLRNVPYDAVLVEVRLPFSRALSGVAVVVAIASLAWIWVDRNTLVVAPWGVLAGLALAGTFVVPGFATAVRGPDRLALPELVAAQRRMLSVAFALPAGDTTIDPPPSPDADLPARRASELGLVPIWDAGALQDLLRRLAPQGPEHRFAGAGLDLYQGRNRRPVALYLAAREVDLLAAREADAALSWSSVHAGRYAHASGAIAVAAAQATPDGLPLFVPDLTRPDSGAPQFAELDLAHREVW
;
A
#
# COMPACT_ATOMS: atom_id res chain seq x y z
N MET A 1 -40.67 -19.24 -15.24
CA MET A 1 -39.77 -18.46 -16.12
C MET A 1 -40.02 -18.91 -17.55
N THR A 2 -40.32 -18.02 -18.49
CA THR A 2 -40.64 -18.41 -19.86
C THR A 2 -39.39 -18.93 -20.59
N PRO A 3 -39.47 -20.02 -21.37
CA PRO A 3 -38.31 -20.67 -22.00
C PRO A 3 -37.50 -19.70 -22.88
N ARG A 4 -38.15 -18.71 -23.50
CA ARG A 4 -37.52 -17.66 -24.31
C ARG A 4 -36.50 -16.81 -23.53
N ARG A 5 -36.75 -16.51 -22.24
CA ARG A 5 -35.80 -15.75 -21.40
C ARG A 5 -34.57 -16.58 -21.00
N ALA A 6 -34.71 -17.90 -20.88
CA ALA A 6 -33.59 -18.79 -20.59
C ALA A 6 -32.64 -18.92 -21.79
N TRP A 7 -33.18 -19.05 -23.01
CA TRP A 7 -32.39 -19.08 -24.24
C TRP A 7 -31.62 -17.79 -24.49
N VAL A 8 -32.23 -16.62 -24.26
CA VAL A 8 -31.54 -15.32 -24.38
C VAL A 8 -30.39 -15.22 -23.36
N ARG A 9 -30.59 -15.64 -22.10
CA ARG A 9 -29.52 -15.66 -21.10
C ARG A 9 -28.38 -16.61 -21.48
N ALA A 10 -28.71 -17.81 -21.96
CA ALA A 10 -27.71 -18.77 -22.41
C ALA A 10 -26.90 -18.23 -23.61
N ALA A 11 -27.57 -17.60 -24.58
CA ALA A 11 -26.92 -16.96 -25.73
C ALA A 11 -25.99 -15.81 -25.31
N VAL A 12 -26.43 -14.96 -24.38
CA VAL A 12 -25.59 -13.88 -23.84
C VAL A 12 -24.37 -14.44 -23.09
N LEU A 13 -24.56 -15.47 -22.26
CA LEU A 13 -23.46 -16.11 -21.53
C LEU A 13 -22.45 -16.77 -22.48
N LEU A 14 -22.92 -17.45 -23.52
CA LEU A 14 -22.07 -18.04 -24.56
C LEU A 14 -21.31 -16.96 -25.35
N ALA A 15 -21.97 -15.86 -25.71
CA ALA A 15 -21.32 -14.74 -26.40
C ALA A 15 -20.23 -14.10 -25.52
N LEU A 16 -20.51 -13.88 -24.24
CA LEU A 16 -19.53 -13.37 -23.27
C LEU A 16 -18.35 -14.34 -23.10
N LEU A 17 -18.62 -15.64 -22.96
CA LEU A 17 -17.57 -16.66 -22.88
C LEU A 17 -16.72 -16.68 -24.14
N GLY A 18 -17.34 -16.59 -25.33
CA GLY A 18 -16.65 -16.50 -26.61
C GLY A 18 -15.75 -15.26 -26.70
N LEU A 19 -16.23 -14.09 -26.26
CA LEU A 19 -15.44 -12.86 -26.22
C LEU A 19 -14.25 -12.96 -25.25
N LEU A 20 -14.46 -13.55 -24.07
CA LEU A 20 -13.40 -13.74 -23.08
C LEU A 20 -12.33 -14.73 -23.57
N LEU A 21 -12.74 -15.86 -24.15
CA LEU A 21 -11.85 -16.85 -24.75
C LEU A 21 -11.11 -16.28 -25.96
N GLY A 22 -11.81 -15.54 -26.81
CA GLY A 22 -11.22 -14.87 -27.98
C GLY A 22 -10.18 -13.83 -27.57
N ARG A 23 -10.48 -12.98 -26.57
CA ARG A 23 -9.51 -12.03 -26.00
C ARG A 23 -8.31 -12.77 -25.42
N TRP A 24 -8.54 -13.81 -24.64
CA TRP A 24 -7.46 -14.59 -24.03
C TRP A 24 -6.56 -15.24 -25.09
N ALA A 25 -7.15 -15.85 -26.12
CA ALA A 25 -6.42 -16.45 -27.23
C ALA A 25 -5.64 -15.41 -28.04
N ALA A 26 -6.23 -14.27 -28.34
CA ALA A 26 -5.58 -13.16 -29.05
C ALA A 26 -4.36 -12.65 -28.27
N VAL A 27 -4.53 -12.34 -26.97
CA VAL A 27 -3.45 -11.85 -26.12
C VAL A 27 -2.36 -12.91 -25.91
N SER A 28 -2.75 -14.17 -25.67
CA SER A 28 -1.78 -15.27 -25.51
C SER A 28 -0.96 -15.51 -26.78
N THR A 29 -1.61 -15.45 -27.95
CA THR A 29 -0.94 -15.64 -29.24
C THR A 29 -0.01 -14.46 -29.55
N ALA A 30 -0.49 -13.23 -29.35
CA ALA A 30 0.33 -12.03 -29.53
C ALA A 30 1.59 -12.06 -28.63
N ASN A 31 1.44 -12.40 -27.35
CA ASN A 31 2.57 -12.51 -26.42
C ASN A 31 3.55 -13.62 -26.82
N ARG A 32 3.05 -14.75 -27.33
CA ARG A 32 3.89 -15.86 -27.79
C ARG A 32 4.70 -15.47 -29.04
N LEU A 33 4.04 -14.90 -30.05
CA LEU A 33 4.70 -14.43 -31.27
C LEU A 33 5.74 -13.34 -30.97
N TRP A 34 5.41 -12.42 -30.06
CA TRP A 34 6.37 -11.42 -29.60
C TRP A 34 7.58 -12.05 -28.90
N ALA A 35 7.36 -13.02 -28.00
CA ALA A 35 8.46 -13.73 -27.35
C ALA A 35 9.34 -14.53 -28.32
N GLU A 36 8.74 -15.16 -29.33
CA GLU A 36 9.45 -15.84 -30.43
C GLU A 36 10.30 -14.84 -31.23
N SER A 37 9.77 -13.64 -31.53
CA SER A 37 10.52 -12.59 -32.23
C SER A 37 11.76 -12.09 -31.48
N LEU A 38 11.76 -12.22 -30.16
CA LEU A 38 12.88 -11.86 -29.28
C LEU A 38 13.83 -13.04 -29.01
N GLY A 39 13.60 -14.22 -29.59
CA GLY A 39 14.38 -15.43 -29.36
C GLY A 39 14.18 -16.09 -27.99
N VAL A 40 13.19 -15.66 -27.21
CA VAL A 40 12.90 -16.14 -25.84
C VAL A 40 11.60 -16.95 -25.74
N GLY A 41 11.12 -17.50 -26.87
CA GLY A 41 9.88 -18.28 -26.94
C GLY A 41 9.83 -19.46 -25.96
N VAL A 42 10.93 -20.21 -25.83
CA VAL A 42 11.03 -21.34 -24.89
C VAL A 42 10.82 -20.88 -23.45
N THR A 43 11.52 -19.83 -23.01
CA THR A 43 11.36 -19.25 -21.67
C THR A 43 9.95 -18.74 -21.42
N HIS A 44 9.33 -18.10 -22.41
CA HIS A 44 7.95 -17.64 -22.32
C HIS A 44 6.97 -18.81 -22.11
N THR A 45 7.11 -19.88 -22.88
CA THR A 45 6.27 -21.08 -22.72
C THR A 45 6.48 -21.76 -21.36
N ALA A 46 7.72 -21.84 -20.86
CA ALA A 46 8.03 -22.38 -19.54
C ALA A 46 7.39 -21.56 -18.41
N ILE A 47 7.46 -20.22 -18.49
CA ILE A 47 6.79 -19.33 -17.53
C ILE A 47 5.27 -19.51 -17.61
N ALA A 48 4.69 -19.58 -18.82
CA ALA A 48 3.25 -19.80 -18.98
C ALA A 48 2.79 -21.13 -18.38
N GLN A 49 3.56 -22.21 -18.60
CA GLN A 49 3.30 -23.52 -17.98
C GLN A 49 3.38 -23.43 -16.45
N LEU A 50 4.43 -22.79 -15.91
CA LEU A 50 4.57 -22.60 -14.46
C LEU A 50 3.40 -21.82 -13.85
N LYS A 51 2.92 -20.77 -14.54
CA LYS A 51 1.74 -20.01 -14.11
C LYS A 51 0.49 -20.89 -14.05
N LEU A 52 0.30 -21.74 -15.04
CA LEU A 52 -0.85 -22.66 -15.11
C LEU A 52 -0.75 -23.77 -14.05
N THR A 53 0.44 -24.33 -13.81
CA THR A 53 0.62 -25.37 -12.78
C THR A 53 0.40 -24.82 -11.38
N LEU A 54 0.93 -23.63 -11.06
CA LEU A 54 0.71 -22.97 -9.78
C LEU A 54 -0.77 -22.61 -9.58
N LEU A 55 -1.44 -22.10 -10.61
CA LEU A 55 -2.87 -21.83 -10.58
C LEU A 55 -3.69 -23.12 -10.35
N GLY A 56 -3.39 -24.18 -11.09
CA GLY A 56 -4.05 -25.47 -10.97
C GLY A 56 -3.86 -26.10 -9.60
N LEU A 57 -2.63 -26.06 -9.05
CA LEU A 57 -2.32 -26.57 -7.71
C LEU A 57 -3.06 -25.78 -6.64
N ALA A 58 -2.99 -24.44 -6.68
CA ALA A 58 -3.69 -23.59 -5.72
C ALA A 58 -5.20 -23.80 -5.76
N PHE A 59 -5.77 -23.88 -6.97
CA PHE A 59 -7.19 -24.18 -7.16
C PHE A 59 -7.56 -25.57 -6.62
N ALA A 60 -6.77 -26.60 -6.92
CA ALA A 60 -7.02 -27.97 -6.45
C ALA A 60 -6.95 -28.06 -4.91
N THR A 61 -5.96 -27.43 -4.28
CA THR A 61 -5.84 -27.35 -2.83
C THR A 61 -7.04 -26.62 -2.21
N ALA A 62 -7.40 -25.44 -2.74
CA ALA A 62 -8.54 -24.66 -2.25
C ALA A 62 -9.87 -25.41 -2.46
N ALA A 63 -10.07 -26.04 -3.61
CA ALA A 63 -11.28 -26.82 -3.92
C ALA A 63 -11.41 -28.03 -3.00
N THR A 64 -10.33 -28.79 -2.80
CA THR A 64 -10.33 -29.95 -1.90
C THR A 64 -10.67 -29.53 -0.47
N TRP A 65 -10.02 -28.46 0.00
CA TRP A 65 -10.26 -27.92 1.34
C TRP A 65 -11.69 -27.40 1.52
N SER A 66 -12.17 -26.56 0.61
CA SER A 66 -13.52 -25.98 0.68
C SER A 66 -14.62 -27.01 0.50
N LEU A 67 -14.52 -27.89 -0.51
CA LEU A 67 -15.50 -28.95 -0.74
C LEU A 67 -15.52 -29.94 0.41
N GLY A 68 -14.35 -30.33 0.96
CA GLY A 68 -14.27 -31.22 2.11
C GLY A 68 -15.01 -30.67 3.32
N ASN A 69 -14.75 -29.42 3.69
CA ASN A 69 -15.39 -28.81 4.86
C ASN A 69 -16.88 -28.51 4.63
N LEU A 70 -17.29 -28.04 3.45
CA LEU A 70 -18.72 -27.85 3.13
C LEU A 70 -19.46 -29.19 3.03
N TYR A 71 -18.80 -30.26 2.62
CA TYR A 71 -19.36 -31.61 2.63
C TYR A 71 -19.62 -32.11 4.05
N LEU A 72 -18.73 -31.82 5.01
CA LEU A 72 -18.97 -32.12 6.42
C LEU A 72 -20.24 -31.43 6.92
N ILE A 73 -20.41 -30.14 6.62
CA ILE A 73 -21.61 -29.36 6.95
C ILE A 73 -22.86 -30.04 6.37
N TYR A 74 -22.85 -30.34 5.06
CA TYR A 74 -23.94 -31.00 4.37
C TYR A 74 -24.32 -32.35 5.00
N ARG A 75 -23.32 -33.18 5.35
CA ARG A 75 -23.54 -34.48 5.98
C ARG A 75 -24.17 -34.35 7.36
N THR A 76 -23.79 -33.33 8.12
CA THR A 76 -24.28 -33.13 9.50
C THR A 76 -25.69 -32.56 9.59
N ILE A 77 -26.14 -31.78 8.60
CA ILE A 77 -27.41 -31.04 8.72
C ILE A 77 -28.64 -31.90 8.42
N GLY A 78 -28.53 -33.03 7.72
CA GLY A 78 -29.64 -33.97 7.44
C GLY A 78 -30.75 -33.39 6.53
N SER A 79 -31.40 -32.30 6.95
CA SER A 79 -32.32 -31.46 6.20
C SER A 79 -32.26 -30.00 6.69
N VAL A 80 -32.03 -29.04 5.79
CA VAL A 80 -32.24 -27.61 6.10
C VAL A 80 -33.74 -27.32 6.00
N GLN A 81 -34.31 -26.86 7.10
CA GLN A 81 -35.70 -26.42 7.20
C GLN A 81 -35.75 -24.91 6.96
N VAL A 82 -36.27 -24.49 5.80
CA VAL A 82 -36.40 -23.06 5.48
C VAL A 82 -37.84 -22.63 5.78
N PRO A 83 -38.06 -21.69 6.72
CA PRO A 83 -39.40 -21.17 6.95
C PRO A 83 -39.84 -20.36 5.74
N ARG A 84 -40.85 -20.85 5.03
CA ARG A 84 -41.50 -20.11 3.95
C ARG A 84 -42.80 -19.53 4.49
N ARG A 85 -42.91 -18.20 4.50
CA ARG A 85 -44.15 -17.52 4.84
C ARG A 85 -45.01 -17.39 3.59
N LEU A 86 -46.10 -18.15 3.54
CA LEU A 86 -47.18 -17.95 2.55
C LEU A 86 -48.41 -17.41 3.30
N GLY A 87 -48.62 -16.10 3.22
CA GLY A 87 -49.67 -15.42 4.00
C GLY A 87 -49.40 -15.50 5.50
N ASN A 88 -50.35 -16.03 6.27
CA ASN A 88 -50.25 -16.20 7.73
C ASN A 88 -49.74 -17.60 8.16
N LEU A 89 -49.36 -18.46 7.22
CA LEU A 89 -48.84 -19.82 7.47
C LEU A 89 -47.33 -19.85 7.29
N GLU A 90 -46.62 -20.32 8.31
CA GLU A 90 -45.18 -20.61 8.25
C GLU A 90 -45.02 -22.09 7.90
N ILE A 91 -44.80 -22.37 6.61
CA ILE A 91 -44.58 -23.74 6.12
C ILE A 91 -43.09 -23.99 6.12
N VAL A 92 -42.67 -24.98 6.90
CA VAL A 92 -41.28 -25.42 6.96
C VAL A 92 -41.05 -26.43 5.85
N GLU A 93 -40.48 -25.98 4.73
CA GLU A 93 -40.21 -26.82 3.56
C GLU A 93 -38.75 -27.33 3.63
N ALA A 94 -38.57 -28.66 3.59
CA ALA A 94 -37.25 -29.27 3.58
C ALA A 94 -36.63 -29.11 2.19
N VAL A 95 -35.43 -28.50 2.13
CA VAL A 95 -34.74 -28.29 0.84
C VAL A 95 -34.34 -29.65 0.25
N PRO A 96 -34.70 -29.96 -1.01
CA PRO A 96 -34.35 -31.23 -1.64
C PRO A 96 -32.84 -31.47 -1.66
N ARG A 97 -32.42 -32.70 -1.32
CA ARG A 97 -31.02 -33.13 -1.20
C ARG A 97 -30.14 -32.73 -2.39
N ARG A 98 -30.69 -32.80 -3.62
CA ARG A 98 -30.00 -32.40 -4.87
C ARG A 98 -29.57 -30.93 -4.90
N TYR A 99 -30.38 -30.03 -4.35
CA TYR A 99 -30.07 -28.60 -4.33
C TYR A 99 -29.04 -28.27 -3.25
N LEU A 100 -29.03 -29.00 -2.14
CA LEU A 100 -28.00 -28.87 -1.11
C LEU A 100 -26.64 -29.34 -1.62
N VAL A 101 -26.58 -30.50 -2.29
CA VAL A 101 -25.33 -30.99 -2.90
C VAL A 101 -24.84 -30.02 -3.99
N ALA A 102 -25.73 -29.57 -4.87
CA ALA A 102 -25.38 -28.58 -5.89
C ALA A 102 -24.88 -27.27 -5.26
N GLY A 103 -25.55 -26.79 -4.20
CA GLY A 103 -25.15 -25.60 -3.46
C GLY A 103 -23.77 -25.75 -2.81
N THR A 104 -23.49 -26.89 -2.17
CA THR A 104 -22.17 -27.21 -1.59
C THR A 104 -21.07 -27.22 -2.66
N VAL A 105 -21.31 -27.87 -3.80
CA VAL A 105 -20.33 -27.93 -4.89
C VAL A 105 -20.10 -26.54 -5.50
N VAL A 106 -21.17 -25.81 -5.81
CA VAL A 106 -21.08 -24.47 -6.41
C VAL A 106 -20.37 -23.51 -5.46
N LEU A 107 -20.74 -23.49 -4.18
CA LEU A 107 -20.12 -22.60 -3.19
C LEU A 107 -18.65 -22.99 -2.96
N GLY A 108 -18.34 -24.28 -2.86
CA GLY A 108 -16.96 -24.76 -2.66
C GLY A 108 -16.06 -24.40 -3.84
N LEU A 109 -16.53 -24.59 -5.08
CA LEU A 109 -15.79 -24.20 -6.28
C LEU A 109 -15.66 -22.68 -6.41
N LEU A 110 -16.70 -21.92 -6.04
CA LEU A 110 -16.66 -20.45 -6.03
C LEU A 110 -15.58 -19.93 -5.07
N ILE A 111 -15.52 -20.48 -3.85
CA ILE A 111 -14.46 -20.14 -2.88
C ILE A 111 -13.10 -20.51 -3.44
N ALA A 112 -12.96 -21.70 -4.05
CA ALA A 112 -11.70 -22.14 -4.63
C ALA A 112 -11.20 -21.19 -5.73
N VAL A 113 -12.07 -20.77 -6.66
CA VAL A 113 -11.73 -19.77 -7.68
C VAL A 113 -11.33 -18.45 -7.03
N LEU A 114 -12.13 -17.95 -6.09
CA LEU A 114 -11.89 -16.64 -5.47
C LEU A 114 -10.56 -16.60 -4.70
N VAL A 115 -10.20 -17.67 -3.98
CA VAL A 115 -8.96 -17.73 -3.19
C VAL A 115 -7.73 -17.98 -4.08
N SER A 116 -7.87 -18.75 -5.17
CA SER A 116 -6.73 -19.15 -6.03
C SER A 116 -6.49 -18.24 -7.24
N HIS A 117 -7.37 -17.31 -7.59
CA HIS A 117 -7.29 -16.54 -8.85
C HIS A 117 -5.95 -15.81 -9.09
N ARG A 118 -5.23 -15.42 -8.02
CA ARG A 118 -3.94 -14.72 -8.11
C ARG A 118 -2.73 -15.64 -8.17
N ALA A 119 -2.93 -16.95 -8.14
CA ALA A 119 -1.84 -17.92 -8.06
C ALA A 119 -0.91 -17.93 -9.28
N SER A 120 -1.42 -17.52 -10.44
CA SER A 120 -0.58 -17.29 -11.62
C SER A 120 0.47 -16.20 -11.40
N GLY A 121 0.28 -15.26 -10.46
CA GLY A 121 1.25 -14.23 -10.12
C GLY A 121 2.44 -14.74 -9.29
N TRP A 122 2.35 -15.94 -8.72
CA TRP A 122 3.37 -16.50 -7.83
C TRP A 122 4.60 -17.05 -8.57
N TRP A 123 4.53 -17.14 -9.90
CA TRP A 123 5.60 -17.69 -10.72
C TRP A 123 6.96 -17.06 -10.43
N TYR A 124 7.00 -15.75 -10.17
CA TYR A 124 8.23 -15.02 -9.90
C TYR A 124 8.88 -15.45 -8.58
N SER A 125 8.10 -15.46 -7.49
CA SER A 125 8.61 -15.89 -6.18
C SER A 125 8.97 -17.38 -6.16
N PHE A 126 8.21 -18.22 -6.87
CA PHE A 126 8.50 -19.65 -6.99
C PHE A 126 9.78 -19.92 -7.81
N ALA A 127 9.93 -19.26 -8.96
CA ALA A 127 11.10 -19.44 -9.83
C ALA A 127 12.41 -19.04 -9.14
N LEU A 128 12.34 -18.08 -8.22
CA LEU A 128 13.50 -17.61 -7.49
C LEU A 128 13.94 -18.54 -6.35
N LEU A 129 13.10 -19.46 -5.86
CA LEU A 129 13.35 -20.23 -4.63
C LEU A 129 14.70 -20.98 -4.59
N GLY A 130 15.21 -21.43 -5.75
CA GLY A 130 16.50 -22.12 -5.89
C GLY A 130 17.68 -21.21 -6.28
N SER A 131 17.46 -19.90 -6.41
CA SER A 131 18.47 -18.93 -6.84
C SER A 131 19.45 -18.60 -5.71
N ARG A 132 20.64 -18.14 -6.06
CA ARG A 132 21.68 -17.70 -5.11
C ARG A 132 22.22 -16.34 -5.52
N ALA A 133 22.55 -15.52 -4.52
CA ALA A 133 23.22 -14.25 -4.74
C ALA A 133 24.74 -14.47 -4.73
N PRO A 134 25.50 -13.79 -5.61
CA PRO A 134 26.96 -13.90 -5.64
C PRO A 134 27.64 -13.18 -4.45
N VAL A 135 26.94 -12.22 -3.83
CA VAL A 135 27.45 -11.45 -2.69
C VAL A 135 26.93 -12.07 -1.40
N GLU A 136 27.85 -12.54 -0.57
CA GLU A 136 27.55 -13.00 0.79
C GLU A 136 27.42 -11.79 1.72
N LEU A 137 26.19 -11.27 1.82
CA LEU A 137 25.83 -10.28 2.81
C LEU A 137 24.87 -10.91 3.82
N VAL A 138 25.24 -10.85 5.10
CA VAL A 138 24.48 -11.40 6.21
C VAL A 138 23.89 -10.25 7.02
N ASP A 139 22.59 -10.32 7.26
CA ASP A 139 21.87 -9.40 8.13
C ASP A 139 22.31 -9.60 9.60
N PRO A 140 22.66 -8.53 10.34
CA PRO A 140 23.13 -8.64 11.72
C PRO A 140 22.03 -8.95 12.74
N VAL A 141 20.75 -8.79 12.38
CA VAL A 141 19.62 -8.94 13.32
C VAL A 141 19.13 -10.38 13.41
N LEU A 142 18.91 -11.03 12.26
CA LEU A 142 18.44 -12.42 12.19
C LEU A 142 19.52 -13.39 11.71
N HIS A 143 20.71 -12.90 11.37
CA HIS A 143 21.83 -13.69 10.86
C HIS A 143 21.44 -14.52 9.63
N ARG A 144 20.64 -13.92 8.74
CA ARG A 144 20.22 -14.52 7.48
C ARG A 144 20.94 -13.86 6.31
N ASP A 145 21.22 -14.66 5.29
CA ASP A 145 21.83 -14.20 4.06
C ASP A 145 20.84 -13.37 3.21
N LEU A 146 21.40 -12.57 2.31
CA LEU A 146 20.62 -11.81 1.34
C LEU A 146 19.75 -12.72 0.45
N THR A 147 20.24 -13.93 0.12
CA THR A 147 19.53 -14.97 -0.63
C THR A 147 18.18 -15.30 0.02
N TYR A 148 18.12 -15.44 1.35
CA TYR A 148 16.86 -15.67 2.06
C TYR A 148 15.83 -14.58 1.77
N TYR A 149 16.23 -13.31 1.88
CA TYR A 149 15.33 -12.17 1.73
C TYR A 149 14.87 -11.94 0.28
N LEU A 150 15.76 -12.13 -0.70
CA LEU A 150 15.45 -11.90 -2.11
C LEU A 150 14.67 -13.05 -2.76
N PHE A 151 14.94 -14.29 -2.35
CA PHE A 151 14.48 -15.46 -3.09
C PHE A 151 13.53 -16.36 -2.31
N ARG A 152 13.76 -16.57 -1.01
CA ARG A 152 12.97 -17.50 -0.20
C ARG A 152 11.79 -16.83 0.49
N LEU A 153 12.01 -15.67 1.11
CA LEU A 153 11.00 -14.91 1.83
C LEU A 153 9.79 -14.56 0.95
N PRO A 154 9.93 -14.10 -0.31
CA PRO A 154 8.77 -13.81 -1.16
C PRO A 154 7.85 -15.02 -1.37
N TRP A 155 8.42 -16.24 -1.50
CA TRP A 155 7.65 -17.47 -1.63
C TRP A 155 6.97 -17.86 -0.31
N GLU A 156 7.70 -17.81 0.82
CA GLU A 156 7.14 -18.09 2.14
C GLU A 156 5.95 -17.17 2.46
N ARG A 157 6.05 -15.88 2.12
CA ARG A 157 4.96 -14.90 2.25
C ARG A 157 3.78 -15.19 1.34
N THR A 158 4.06 -15.55 0.09
CA THR A 158 3.02 -15.89 -0.90
C THR A 158 2.20 -17.09 -0.43
N LEU A 159 2.89 -18.15 0.03
CA LEU A 159 2.26 -19.37 0.52
C LEU A 159 1.49 -19.11 1.82
N HIS A 160 2.07 -18.36 2.76
CA HIS A 160 1.39 -17.96 4.00
C HIS A 160 0.12 -17.16 3.72
N GLY A 161 0.17 -16.15 2.85
CA GLY A 161 -0.98 -15.34 2.49
C GLY A 161 -2.12 -16.16 1.86
N PHE A 162 -1.78 -17.13 1.02
CA PHE A 162 -2.76 -18.08 0.46
C PHE A 162 -3.43 -18.93 1.57
N LEU A 163 -2.64 -19.55 2.45
CA LEU A 163 -3.17 -20.39 3.54
C LEU A 163 -3.98 -19.57 4.55
N ALA A 164 -3.56 -18.35 4.87
CA ALA A 164 -4.27 -17.44 5.76
C ALA A 164 -5.62 -17.04 5.17
N THR A 165 -5.66 -16.69 3.88
CA THR A 165 -6.91 -16.35 3.19
C THR A 165 -7.84 -17.56 3.11
N LEU A 166 -7.31 -18.73 2.74
CA LEU A 166 -8.09 -19.97 2.61
C LEU A 166 -8.73 -20.39 3.95
N SER A 167 -7.95 -20.40 5.02
CA SER A 167 -8.41 -20.76 6.36
C SER A 167 -9.40 -19.72 6.92
N ALA A 168 -9.13 -18.43 6.78
CA ALA A 168 -10.03 -17.36 7.24
C ALA A 168 -11.38 -17.37 6.51
N VAL A 169 -11.37 -17.41 5.17
CA VAL A 169 -12.61 -17.44 4.36
C VAL A 169 -13.45 -18.65 4.73
N LEU A 170 -12.83 -19.82 4.85
CA LEU A 170 -13.57 -21.02 5.17
C LEU A 170 -14.12 -21.01 6.61
N LEU A 171 -13.35 -20.50 7.58
CA LEU A 171 -13.82 -20.34 8.95
C LEU A 171 -15.06 -19.44 8.99
N VAL A 172 -15.02 -18.28 8.30
CA VAL A 172 -16.13 -17.33 8.23
C VAL A 172 -17.35 -17.93 7.54
N VAL A 173 -17.17 -18.56 6.37
CA VAL A 173 -18.27 -19.19 5.63
C VAL A 173 -18.90 -20.32 6.46
N THR A 174 -18.09 -21.18 7.07
CA THR A 174 -18.58 -22.30 7.88
C THR A 174 -19.33 -21.82 9.12
N ALA A 175 -18.77 -20.83 9.83
CA ALA A 175 -19.45 -20.22 10.97
C ALA A 175 -20.78 -19.56 10.55
N GLY A 176 -20.80 -18.85 9.42
CA GLY A 176 -22.00 -18.23 8.86
C GLY A 176 -23.08 -19.26 8.48
N LEU A 177 -22.70 -20.37 7.86
CA LEU A 177 -23.63 -21.47 7.54
C LEU A 177 -24.19 -22.12 8.79
N TYR A 178 -23.38 -22.32 9.84
CA TYR A 178 -23.87 -22.83 11.11
C TYR A 178 -24.76 -21.86 11.88
N ALA A 179 -24.51 -20.56 11.78
CA ALA A 179 -25.42 -19.54 12.29
C ALA A 179 -26.75 -19.56 11.52
N LEU A 180 -26.72 -19.65 10.19
CA LEU A 180 -27.92 -19.68 9.34
C LEU A 180 -28.83 -20.88 9.63
N VAL A 181 -28.23 -22.03 9.94
CA VAL A 181 -28.96 -23.27 10.26
C VAL A 181 -29.41 -23.30 11.73
N GLY A 182 -29.00 -22.32 12.55
CA GLY A 182 -29.34 -22.24 13.97
C GLY A 182 -28.50 -23.15 14.87
N ALA A 183 -27.41 -23.72 14.35
CA ALA A 183 -26.46 -24.51 15.14
C ALA A 183 -25.58 -23.64 16.06
N ILE A 184 -25.48 -22.34 15.76
CA ILE A 184 -24.95 -21.30 16.65
C ILE A 184 -26.11 -20.37 17.00
N ARG A 185 -26.45 -20.29 18.28
CA ARG A 185 -27.53 -19.42 18.77
C ARG A 185 -27.10 -18.69 20.03
N VAL A 186 -27.64 -17.49 20.24
CA VAL A 186 -27.47 -16.74 21.49
C VAL A 186 -28.74 -16.89 22.30
N ALA A 187 -28.66 -17.60 23.42
CA ALA A 187 -29.76 -17.79 24.36
C ALA A 187 -29.34 -17.25 25.73
N GLU A 188 -30.14 -16.40 26.36
CA GLU A 188 -29.89 -15.89 27.73
C GLU A 188 -28.48 -15.30 27.92
N ARG A 189 -27.99 -14.52 26.94
CA ARG A 189 -26.62 -13.95 26.89
C ARG A 189 -25.49 -14.99 26.85
N ARG A 190 -25.79 -16.26 26.60
CA ARG A 190 -24.82 -17.33 26.39
C ARG A 190 -24.83 -17.76 24.93
N LEU A 191 -23.64 -17.90 24.35
CA LEU A 191 -23.47 -18.57 23.06
C LEU A 191 -23.74 -20.07 23.29
N VAL A 192 -24.62 -20.68 22.50
CA VAL A 192 -24.88 -22.12 22.52
C VAL A 192 -24.55 -22.64 21.13
N VAL A 193 -23.62 -23.61 21.07
CA VAL A 193 -23.13 -24.21 19.83
C VAL A 193 -23.41 -25.71 19.89
N ALA A 194 -24.03 -26.27 18.86
CA ALA A 194 -24.26 -27.71 18.79
C ALA A 194 -22.93 -28.49 18.75
N ASP A 195 -22.84 -29.65 19.40
CA ASP A 195 -21.58 -30.40 19.57
C ASP A 195 -20.84 -30.71 18.24
N TRP A 196 -21.60 -31.09 17.21
CA TRP A 196 -21.05 -31.37 15.87
C TRP A 196 -20.55 -30.09 15.16
N ALA A 197 -21.19 -28.94 15.38
CA ALA A 197 -20.72 -27.66 14.88
C ALA A 197 -19.49 -27.18 15.68
N ARG A 198 -19.47 -27.42 16.99
CA ARG A 198 -18.36 -27.11 17.89
C ARG A 198 -17.08 -27.82 17.45
N THR A 199 -17.15 -29.14 17.25
CA THR A 199 -15.98 -29.95 16.83
C THR A 199 -15.40 -29.49 15.49
N HIS A 200 -16.24 -29.22 14.49
CA HIS A 200 -15.79 -28.75 13.19
C HIS A 200 -15.21 -27.33 13.25
N LEU A 201 -15.88 -26.40 13.94
CA LEU A 201 -15.37 -25.03 14.13
C LEU A 201 -14.07 -25.00 14.94
N ALA A 202 -13.95 -25.83 15.97
CA ALA A 202 -12.72 -25.98 16.73
C ALA A 202 -11.55 -26.38 15.82
N GLY A 203 -11.74 -27.37 14.93
CA GLY A 203 -10.72 -27.78 13.96
C GLY A 203 -10.32 -26.64 13.02
N LEU A 204 -11.29 -25.87 12.51
CA LEU A 204 -11.00 -24.72 11.65
C LEU A 204 -10.27 -23.59 12.41
N LEU A 205 -10.65 -23.33 13.66
CA LEU A 205 -9.97 -22.37 14.53
C LEU A 205 -8.53 -22.79 14.82
N VAL A 206 -8.27 -24.08 15.06
CA VAL A 206 -6.90 -24.60 15.23
C VAL A 206 -6.06 -24.32 14.00
N VAL A 207 -6.55 -24.68 12.82
CA VAL A 207 -5.83 -24.46 11.55
C VAL A 207 -5.58 -22.96 11.31
N PHE A 208 -6.58 -22.12 11.57
CA PHE A 208 -6.44 -20.68 11.42
C PHE A 208 -5.43 -20.10 12.42
N ALA A 209 -5.48 -20.49 13.70
CA ALA A 209 -4.54 -20.05 14.73
C ALA A 209 -3.09 -20.46 14.42
N LEU A 210 -2.87 -21.70 13.94
CA LEU A 210 -1.54 -22.14 13.50
C LEU A 210 -1.05 -21.36 12.28
N THR A 211 -1.96 -20.98 11.38
CA THR A 211 -1.61 -20.13 10.23
C THR A 211 -1.23 -18.72 10.66
N LEU A 212 -1.91 -18.15 11.67
CA LEU A 212 -1.50 -16.89 12.30
C LEU A 212 -0.15 -17.02 12.98
N ALA A 213 0.10 -18.11 13.72
CA ALA A 213 1.38 -18.37 14.36
C ALA A 213 2.54 -18.42 13.33
N ALA A 214 2.33 -19.08 12.19
CA ALA A 214 3.29 -19.07 11.09
C ALA A 214 3.55 -17.66 10.55
N GLY A 215 2.52 -16.81 10.47
CA GLY A 215 2.65 -15.40 10.07
C GLY A 215 3.49 -14.59 11.05
N PHE A 216 3.18 -14.66 12.35
CA PHE A 216 3.96 -13.97 13.39
C PHE A 216 5.42 -14.45 13.47
N ARG A 217 5.69 -15.70 13.06
CA ARG A 217 7.05 -16.23 12.91
C ARG A 217 7.78 -15.64 11.69
N LEU A 218 7.06 -15.28 10.63
CA LEU A 218 7.61 -14.61 9.43
C LEU A 218 7.84 -13.12 9.66
N ASP A 219 7.05 -12.47 10.50
CA ASP A 219 7.13 -11.03 10.78
C ASP A 219 8.54 -10.49 11.03
N PRO A 220 9.43 -11.11 11.85
CA PRO A 220 10.81 -10.66 12.01
C PRO A 220 11.54 -10.48 10.68
N ALA A 221 11.41 -11.44 9.76
CA ALA A 221 12.05 -11.38 8.46
C ALA A 221 11.45 -10.28 7.58
N GLU A 222 10.13 -10.06 7.67
CA GLU A 222 9.47 -8.98 6.95
C GLU A 222 9.85 -7.59 7.49
N TYR A 223 10.10 -7.46 8.79
CA TYR A 223 10.58 -6.22 9.39
C TYR A 223 12.00 -5.89 8.89
N VAL A 224 12.92 -6.84 8.97
CA VAL A 224 14.31 -6.66 8.49
C VAL A 224 14.35 -6.40 6.99
N ALA A 225 13.50 -7.06 6.21
CA ALA A 225 13.37 -6.82 4.77
C ALA A 225 12.72 -5.47 4.40
N GLY A 226 12.31 -4.66 5.38
CA GLY A 226 11.69 -3.35 5.14
C GLY A 226 10.24 -3.42 4.60
N LEU A 227 9.59 -4.58 4.67
CA LEU A 227 8.26 -4.81 4.05
C LEU A 227 7.09 -4.26 4.88
N ARG A 228 7.33 -3.94 6.16
CA ARG A 228 6.30 -3.46 7.10
C ARG A 228 6.54 -2.02 7.58
N ASN A 229 7.38 -1.25 6.89
CA ASN A 229 7.70 0.16 7.20
C ASN A 229 8.13 0.35 8.66
N VAL A 230 8.91 -0.59 9.19
CA VAL A 230 9.50 -0.47 10.53
C VAL A 230 10.90 0.12 10.37
N PRO A 231 11.23 1.23 11.06
CA PRO A 231 12.57 1.78 11.05
C PRO A 231 13.62 0.74 11.50
N TYR A 232 14.81 0.79 10.91
CA TYR A 232 15.90 -0.14 11.25
C TYR A 232 16.69 0.38 12.45
N ASP A 233 16.07 0.35 13.63
CA ASP A 233 16.52 1.03 14.85
C ASP A 233 16.35 0.18 16.13
N ALA A 234 16.53 0.77 17.30
CA ALA A 234 16.32 0.07 18.58
C ALA A 234 14.90 -0.50 18.73
N VAL A 235 13.86 0.15 18.17
CA VAL A 235 12.47 -0.32 18.27
C VAL A 235 12.28 -1.63 17.50
N LEU A 236 12.98 -1.80 16.38
CA LEU A 236 12.99 -3.07 15.65
C LEU A 236 13.45 -4.22 16.56
N VAL A 237 14.66 -4.10 17.13
CA VAL A 237 15.32 -5.20 17.85
C VAL A 237 14.72 -5.42 19.24
N GLU A 238 14.49 -4.34 20.00
CA GLU A 238 14.05 -4.43 21.40
C GLU A 238 12.56 -4.66 21.55
N VAL A 239 11.75 -4.27 20.56
CA VAL A 239 10.28 -4.27 20.69
C VAL A 239 9.63 -5.16 19.65
N ARG A 240 9.81 -4.89 18.35
CA ARG A 240 9.06 -5.57 17.27
C ARG A 240 9.37 -7.06 17.18
N LEU A 241 10.66 -7.42 17.18
CA LEU A 241 11.11 -8.79 17.11
C LEU A 241 10.64 -9.67 18.28
N PRO A 242 10.88 -9.30 19.55
CA PRO A 242 10.42 -10.12 20.67
C PRO A 242 8.89 -10.17 20.74
N PHE A 243 8.21 -9.08 20.40
CA PHE A 243 6.74 -9.03 20.40
C PHE A 243 6.12 -9.97 19.37
N SER A 244 6.64 -10.03 18.13
CA SER A 244 6.11 -10.96 17.12
C SER A 244 6.37 -12.43 17.50
N ARG A 245 7.53 -12.74 18.11
CA ARG A 245 7.82 -14.08 18.66
C ARG A 245 6.85 -14.45 19.78
N ALA A 246 6.53 -13.50 20.67
CA ALA A 246 5.54 -13.70 21.72
C ALA A 246 4.14 -13.95 21.14
N LEU A 247 3.70 -13.15 20.15
CA LEU A 247 2.43 -13.37 19.44
C LEU A 247 2.37 -14.74 18.77
N SER A 248 3.47 -15.20 18.16
CA SER A 248 3.54 -16.56 17.60
C SER A 248 3.28 -17.62 18.67
N GLY A 249 3.87 -17.48 19.87
CA GLY A 249 3.62 -18.37 21.00
C GLY A 249 2.17 -18.31 21.50
N VAL A 250 1.61 -17.10 21.65
CA VAL A 250 0.21 -16.90 22.05
C VAL A 250 -0.74 -17.53 21.03
N ALA A 251 -0.48 -17.40 19.73
CA ALA A 251 -1.29 -18.03 18.68
C ALA A 251 -1.27 -19.57 18.76
N VAL A 252 -0.14 -20.18 19.15
CA VAL A 252 -0.07 -21.63 19.41
C VAL A 252 -0.91 -22.00 20.64
N VAL A 253 -0.87 -21.21 21.71
CA VAL A 253 -1.73 -21.42 22.90
C VAL A 253 -3.22 -21.29 22.53
N VAL A 254 -3.59 -20.33 21.68
CA VAL A 254 -4.95 -20.17 21.14
C VAL A 254 -5.36 -21.38 20.32
N ALA A 255 -4.45 -21.96 19.53
CA ALA A 255 -4.71 -23.20 18.81
C ALA A 255 -5.00 -24.35 19.79
N ILE A 256 -4.17 -24.52 20.83
CA ILE A 256 -4.39 -25.55 21.86
C ILE A 256 -5.72 -25.33 22.60
N ALA A 257 -6.06 -24.10 22.97
CA ALA A 257 -7.32 -23.78 23.64
C ALA A 257 -8.54 -24.05 22.75
N SER A 258 -8.43 -23.74 21.45
CA SER A 258 -9.45 -24.06 20.44
C SER A 258 -9.60 -25.56 20.25
N LEU A 259 -8.50 -26.33 20.32
CA LEU A 259 -8.54 -27.79 20.29
C LEU A 259 -9.21 -28.33 21.56
N ALA A 260 -8.88 -27.79 22.74
CA ALA A 260 -9.48 -28.20 24.01
C ALA A 260 -10.99 -27.98 24.06
N TRP A 261 -11.52 -26.99 23.32
CA TRP A 261 -12.95 -26.72 23.17
C TRP A 261 -13.73 -27.89 22.54
N ILE A 262 -13.06 -28.84 21.87
CA ILE A 262 -13.69 -30.07 21.39
C ILE A 262 -14.27 -30.87 22.56
N TRP A 263 -13.47 -31.06 23.61
CA TRP A 263 -13.81 -31.91 24.76
C TRP A 263 -14.41 -31.13 25.93
N VAL A 264 -14.09 -29.84 26.06
CA VAL A 264 -14.56 -28.98 27.15
C VAL A 264 -15.53 -27.95 26.59
N ASP A 265 -16.82 -28.12 26.88
CA ASP A 265 -17.90 -27.23 26.41
C ASP A 265 -17.94 -25.90 27.17
N ARG A 266 -16.87 -25.11 27.04
CA ARG A 266 -16.73 -23.78 27.63
C ARG A 266 -16.28 -22.81 26.56
N ASN A 267 -17.21 -21.99 26.07
CA ASN A 267 -16.92 -21.00 25.01
C ASN A 267 -15.87 -19.96 25.40
N THR A 268 -15.62 -19.77 26.70
CA THR A 268 -14.53 -18.93 27.20
C THR A 268 -13.15 -19.43 26.75
N LEU A 269 -12.98 -20.73 26.49
CA LEU A 269 -11.74 -21.31 25.93
C LEU A 269 -11.44 -20.85 24.51
N VAL A 270 -12.43 -20.34 23.79
CA VAL A 270 -12.25 -19.77 22.46
C VAL A 270 -12.31 -18.26 22.52
N VAL A 271 -13.40 -17.70 23.05
CA VAL A 271 -13.65 -16.25 23.00
C VAL A 271 -12.55 -15.46 23.71
N ALA A 272 -12.10 -15.90 24.90
CA ALA A 272 -11.08 -15.15 25.64
C ALA A 272 -9.69 -15.23 24.99
N PRO A 273 -9.13 -16.40 24.63
CA PRO A 273 -7.82 -16.47 23.97
C PRO A 273 -7.80 -15.77 22.61
N TRP A 274 -8.85 -15.91 21.80
CA TRP A 274 -8.94 -15.19 20.52
C TRP A 274 -9.06 -13.68 20.72
N GLY A 275 -9.83 -13.23 21.72
CA GLY A 275 -9.93 -11.82 22.08
C GLY A 275 -8.61 -11.22 22.55
N VAL A 276 -7.87 -11.96 23.39
CA VAL A 276 -6.52 -11.58 23.84
C VAL A 276 -5.55 -11.52 22.68
N LEU A 277 -5.52 -12.53 21.81
CA LEU A 277 -4.65 -12.54 20.63
C LEU A 277 -4.95 -11.36 19.70
N ALA A 278 -6.23 -11.10 19.40
CA ALA A 278 -6.63 -9.97 18.57
C ALA A 278 -6.23 -8.63 19.21
N GLY A 279 -6.48 -8.47 20.51
CA GLY A 279 -6.11 -7.27 21.27
C GLY A 279 -4.60 -7.03 21.29
N LEU A 280 -3.80 -8.07 21.55
CA LEU A 280 -2.34 -8.00 21.52
C LEU A 280 -1.83 -7.70 20.09
N ALA A 281 -2.39 -8.33 19.06
CA ALA A 281 -1.98 -8.08 17.68
C ALA A 281 -2.26 -6.63 17.25
N LEU A 282 -3.43 -6.09 17.61
CA LEU A 282 -3.79 -4.69 17.36
C LEU A 282 -2.88 -3.74 18.16
N ALA A 283 -2.69 -3.99 19.45
CA ALA A 283 -1.82 -3.18 20.30
C ALA A 283 -0.36 -3.19 19.78
N GLY A 284 0.16 -4.35 19.41
CA GLY A 284 1.49 -4.49 18.82
C GLY A 284 1.67 -3.74 17.52
N THR A 285 0.62 -3.69 16.69
CA THR A 285 0.65 -3.03 15.39
C THR A 285 0.58 -1.52 15.54
N PHE A 286 -0.36 -1.01 16.35
CA PHE A 286 -0.73 0.41 16.37
C PHE A 286 -0.26 1.18 17.62
N VAL A 287 -0.20 0.54 18.79
CA VAL A 287 0.00 1.22 20.08
C VAL A 287 1.45 1.15 20.54
N VAL A 288 1.98 -0.07 20.64
CA VAL A 288 3.33 -0.37 21.11
C VAL A 288 4.42 0.46 20.39
N PRO A 289 4.38 0.66 19.06
CA PRO A 289 5.45 1.36 18.34
C PRO A 289 5.43 2.85 18.61
N GLY A 290 4.25 3.47 18.55
CA GLY A 290 4.09 4.91 18.82
C GLY A 290 4.49 5.28 20.24
N PHE A 291 4.17 4.42 21.21
CA PHE A 291 4.63 4.59 22.58
C PHE A 291 6.14 4.38 22.71
N ALA A 292 6.68 3.32 22.09
CA ALA A 292 8.11 3.02 22.12
C ALA A 292 8.98 4.14 21.53
N THR A 293 8.49 4.83 20.50
CA THR A 293 9.15 6.01 19.91
C THR A 293 8.98 7.27 20.76
N ALA A 294 7.82 7.46 21.39
CA ALA A 294 7.56 8.65 22.21
C ALA A 294 8.35 8.67 23.54
N VAL A 295 8.61 7.49 24.12
CA VAL A 295 9.32 7.36 25.40
C VAL A 295 10.84 7.39 25.25
N ARG A 296 11.38 7.14 24.05
CA ARG A 296 12.82 7.11 23.79
C ARG A 296 13.26 8.40 23.07
N GLY A 297 14.30 9.06 23.60
CA GLY A 297 14.96 10.17 22.89
C GLY A 297 15.70 9.68 21.63
N PRO A 298 16.00 10.58 20.67
CA PRO A 298 16.63 10.24 19.38
C PRO A 298 17.90 9.40 19.52
N ASP A 299 18.74 9.73 20.51
CA ASP A 299 20.02 9.06 20.76
C ASP A 299 19.87 7.60 21.21
N ARG A 300 18.73 7.25 21.82
CA ARG A 300 18.43 5.86 22.23
C ARG A 300 17.80 5.03 21.12
N LEU A 301 17.31 5.69 20.07
CA LEU A 301 16.74 5.01 18.90
C LEU A 301 17.83 4.64 17.90
N ALA A 302 18.79 5.54 17.68
CA ALA A 302 19.91 5.32 16.78
C ALA A 302 20.96 4.37 17.40
N LEU A 303 20.88 3.09 17.05
CA LEU A 303 21.95 2.13 17.36
C LEU A 303 23.04 2.20 16.27
N PRO A 304 24.26 2.65 16.56
CA PRO A 304 25.29 2.88 15.55
C PRO A 304 25.60 1.63 14.71
N GLU A 305 25.58 0.45 15.34
CA GLU A 305 25.79 -0.83 14.66
C GLU A 305 24.69 -1.17 13.65
N LEU A 306 23.42 -0.92 14.00
CA LEU A 306 22.29 -1.13 13.08
C LEU A 306 22.32 -0.13 11.93
N VAL A 307 22.62 1.14 12.22
CA VAL A 307 22.75 2.17 11.19
C VAL A 307 23.90 1.83 10.23
N ALA A 308 25.05 1.40 10.74
CA ALA A 308 26.18 0.97 9.91
C ALA A 308 25.83 -0.25 9.05
N ALA A 309 25.12 -1.23 9.61
CA ALA A 309 24.68 -2.40 8.87
C ALA A 309 23.65 -2.06 7.79
N GLN A 310 22.65 -1.22 8.10
CA GLN A 310 21.69 -0.74 7.12
C GLN A 310 22.39 0.00 5.98
N ARG A 311 23.34 0.89 6.30
CA ARG A 311 24.15 1.58 5.29
C ARG A 311 24.91 0.60 4.40
N ARG A 312 25.52 -0.44 4.96
CA ARG A 312 26.21 -1.49 4.19
C ARG A 312 25.26 -2.25 3.26
N MET A 313 24.04 -2.54 3.70
CA MET A 313 23.03 -3.18 2.85
C MET A 313 22.58 -2.25 1.72
N LEU A 314 22.35 -0.98 2.01
CA LEU A 314 21.96 0.03 1.01
C LEU A 314 23.09 0.31 0.02
N SER A 315 24.36 0.30 0.46
CA SER A 315 25.49 0.52 -0.44
C SER A 315 25.59 -0.56 -1.50
N VAL A 316 25.32 -1.82 -1.14
CA VAL A 316 25.23 -2.92 -2.12
C VAL A 316 24.05 -2.72 -3.07
N ALA A 317 22.87 -2.35 -2.55
CA ALA A 317 21.66 -2.17 -3.37
C ALA A 317 21.78 -1.03 -4.39
N PHE A 318 22.45 0.07 -4.02
CA PHE A 318 22.63 1.25 -4.87
C PHE A 318 23.99 1.30 -5.57
N ALA A 319 24.78 0.22 -5.49
CA ALA A 319 26.15 0.17 -6.01
C ALA A 319 27.03 1.34 -5.52
N LEU A 320 26.85 1.77 -4.27
CA LEU A 320 27.67 2.79 -3.63
C LEU A 320 28.97 2.15 -3.13
N PRO A 321 30.13 2.81 -3.31
CA PRO A 321 31.39 2.34 -2.77
C PRO A 321 31.32 2.18 -1.25
N ALA A 322 31.97 1.16 -0.71
CA ALA A 322 31.89 0.76 0.70
C ALA A 322 32.53 1.75 1.70
N GLY A 323 32.97 2.91 1.24
CA GLY A 323 33.52 3.97 2.07
C GLY A 323 33.70 5.23 1.25
N ASP A 324 32.66 6.06 1.16
CA ASP A 324 32.81 7.51 1.13
C ASP A 324 31.44 8.19 1.35
N THR A 325 31.07 8.42 2.62
CA THR A 325 29.95 9.33 2.94
C THR A 325 30.33 10.37 3.98
N THR A 326 31.58 10.35 4.44
CA THR A 326 32.19 11.49 5.10
C THR A 326 32.86 12.29 4.00
N ILE A 327 32.07 13.02 3.22
CA ILE A 327 32.63 14.26 2.67
C ILE A 327 33.00 15.04 3.93
N ASP A 328 34.29 15.10 4.25
CA ASP A 328 34.74 16.02 5.29
C ASP A 328 34.09 17.36 4.99
N PRO A 329 33.41 18.00 5.98
CA PRO A 329 32.83 19.30 5.73
C PRO A 329 33.94 20.16 5.11
N PRO A 330 33.67 20.83 3.97
CA PRO A 330 34.69 21.61 3.31
C PRO A 330 35.34 22.52 4.36
N PRO A 331 36.68 22.68 4.34
CA PRO A 331 37.35 23.51 5.32
C PRO A 331 36.64 24.86 5.40
N SER A 332 36.39 25.33 6.62
CA SER A 332 35.72 26.62 6.81
C SER A 332 36.47 27.66 5.97
N PRO A 333 35.80 28.38 5.06
CA PRO A 333 36.47 29.37 4.23
C PRO A 333 37.14 30.42 5.11
N ASP A 334 38.24 31.00 4.63
CA ASP A 334 38.92 32.09 5.33
C ASP A 334 37.94 33.19 5.73
N ALA A 335 38.12 33.77 6.91
CA ALA A 335 37.23 34.83 7.43
C ALA A 335 37.13 36.06 6.51
N ASP A 336 38.13 36.29 5.65
CA ASP A 336 38.17 37.39 4.68
C ASP A 336 37.69 37.00 3.27
N LEU A 337 37.34 35.73 3.02
CA LEU A 337 36.80 35.26 1.74
C LEU A 337 35.57 36.06 1.28
N PRO A 338 34.61 36.42 2.17
CA PRO A 338 33.49 37.27 1.80
C PRO A 338 33.90 38.66 1.32
N ALA A 339 34.92 39.26 1.95
CA ALA A 339 35.44 40.58 1.58
C ALA A 339 36.20 40.53 0.25
N ARG A 340 37.04 39.49 0.04
CA ARG A 340 37.82 39.30 -1.19
C ARG A 340 36.95 38.98 -2.41
N ARG A 341 35.83 38.29 -2.21
CA ARG A 341 34.91 37.84 -3.28
C ARG A 341 33.58 38.59 -3.28
N ALA A 342 33.50 39.76 -2.64
CA ALA A 342 32.26 40.53 -2.53
C ALA A 342 31.56 40.80 -3.88
N SER A 343 32.32 41.01 -4.95
CA SER A 343 31.79 41.19 -6.32
C SER A 343 31.18 39.93 -6.93
N GLU A 344 31.64 38.74 -6.54
CA GLU A 344 31.12 37.44 -7.02
C GLU A 344 29.96 36.97 -6.15
N LEU A 345 30.06 37.20 -4.84
CA LEU A 345 29.03 36.87 -3.86
C LEU A 345 27.76 37.71 -4.01
N GLY A 346 27.87 38.91 -4.61
CA GLY A 346 26.71 39.76 -4.93
C GLY A 346 25.74 39.16 -5.96
N LEU A 347 26.10 38.03 -6.60
CA LEU A 347 25.23 37.26 -7.51
C LEU A 347 24.64 36.02 -6.87
N VAL A 348 25.09 35.65 -5.66
CA VAL A 348 24.64 34.44 -4.98
C VAL A 348 23.23 34.68 -4.45
N PRO A 349 22.23 33.88 -4.87
CA PRO A 349 20.88 33.99 -4.34
C PRO A 349 20.87 33.70 -2.85
N ILE A 350 20.25 34.59 -2.07
CA ILE A 350 19.99 34.40 -0.63
C ILE A 350 18.60 33.81 -0.37
N TRP A 351 17.76 33.76 -1.40
CA TRP A 351 16.39 33.23 -1.33
C TRP A 351 16.34 31.79 -1.84
N ASP A 352 15.54 30.96 -1.18
CA ASP A 352 15.08 29.68 -1.74
C ASP A 352 13.80 29.90 -2.55
N ALA A 353 13.69 29.23 -3.71
CA ALA A 353 12.59 29.43 -4.63
C ALA A 353 11.22 29.01 -4.04
N GLY A 354 11.18 27.93 -3.26
CA GLY A 354 9.96 27.46 -2.60
C GLY A 354 9.56 28.35 -1.43
N ALA A 355 10.53 28.74 -0.60
CA ALA A 355 10.30 29.68 0.49
C ALA A 355 9.81 31.04 -0.01
N LEU A 356 10.40 31.54 -1.10
CA LEU A 356 9.99 32.80 -1.73
C LEU A 356 8.57 32.71 -2.31
N GLN A 357 8.21 31.59 -2.95
CA GLN A 357 6.85 31.35 -3.45
C GLN A 357 5.80 31.42 -2.34
N ASP A 358 6.06 30.80 -1.18
CA ASP A 358 5.15 30.83 -0.03
C ASP A 358 5.08 32.23 0.59
N LEU A 359 6.19 32.96 0.62
CA LEU A 359 6.23 34.34 1.09
C LEU A 359 5.44 35.27 0.17
N LEU A 360 5.63 35.18 -1.15
CA LEU A 360 4.90 35.99 -2.13
C LEU A 360 3.39 35.73 -2.08
N ARG A 361 2.96 34.50 -1.79
CA ARG A 361 1.53 34.18 -1.60
C ARG A 361 0.90 34.95 -0.43
N ARG A 362 1.69 35.27 0.60
CA ARG A 362 1.25 36.06 1.76
C ARG A 362 1.34 37.56 1.51
N LEU A 363 2.37 38.01 0.80
CA LEU A 363 2.65 39.43 0.58
C LEU A 363 1.87 40.05 -0.58
N ALA A 364 1.48 39.24 -1.58
CA ALA A 364 0.83 39.71 -2.80
C ALA A 364 -0.54 39.03 -3.09
N PRO A 365 -1.49 39.02 -2.13
CA PRO A 365 -2.79 38.39 -2.34
C PRO A 365 -3.65 39.22 -3.31
N GLN A 366 -4.16 38.58 -4.36
CA GLN A 366 -5.16 39.17 -5.28
C GLN A 366 -6.49 38.40 -5.29
N GLY A 367 -6.58 37.29 -4.56
CA GLY A 367 -7.77 36.45 -4.44
C GLY A 367 -7.39 35.00 -4.11
N PRO A 368 -8.31 34.18 -3.57
CA PRO A 368 -8.07 32.77 -3.25
C PRO A 368 -7.72 31.91 -4.48
N GLU A 369 -8.10 32.36 -5.68
CA GLU A 369 -7.82 31.71 -6.95
C GLU A 369 -6.41 32.01 -7.50
N HIS A 370 -5.70 33.01 -6.96
CA HIS A 370 -4.41 33.42 -7.50
C HIS A 370 -3.26 32.79 -6.70
N ARG A 371 -2.33 32.16 -7.43
CA ARG A 371 -1.10 31.60 -6.84
C ARG A 371 0.10 31.87 -7.74
N PHE A 372 1.29 31.61 -7.23
CA PHE A 372 2.52 31.54 -8.03
C PHE A 372 2.86 30.07 -8.21
N ALA A 373 3.16 29.61 -9.44
CA ALA A 373 3.59 28.22 -9.67
C ALA A 373 5.01 27.94 -9.19
N GLY A 374 5.86 28.97 -9.21
CA GLY A 374 7.23 28.92 -8.73
C GLY A 374 7.92 30.27 -8.95
N ALA A 375 9.16 30.38 -8.46
CA ALA A 375 10.03 31.52 -8.68
C ALA A 375 11.25 31.06 -9.48
N GLY A 376 11.35 31.48 -10.74
CA GLY A 376 12.50 31.18 -11.62
C GLY A 376 13.64 32.17 -11.38
N LEU A 377 14.86 31.69 -11.26
CA LEU A 377 16.06 32.53 -11.14
C LEU A 377 16.64 32.83 -12.52
N ASP A 378 16.85 34.10 -12.84
CA ASP A 378 17.50 34.52 -14.08
C ASP A 378 18.40 35.75 -13.89
N LEU A 379 19.29 36.00 -14.85
CA LEU A 379 20.25 37.10 -14.85
C LEU A 379 19.82 38.21 -15.82
N TYR A 380 19.70 39.43 -15.30
CA TYR A 380 19.37 40.63 -16.05
C TYR A 380 20.57 41.58 -16.15
N GLN A 381 20.61 42.40 -17.21
CA GLN A 381 21.66 43.39 -17.41
C GLN A 381 21.32 44.71 -16.71
N GLY A 382 22.09 45.07 -15.69
CA GLY A 382 21.96 46.33 -14.96
C GLY A 382 22.54 47.54 -15.69
N ARG A 383 22.43 48.73 -15.08
CA ARG A 383 22.76 50.04 -15.69
C ARG A 383 24.22 50.16 -16.17
N ASN A 384 25.11 49.35 -15.61
CA ASN A 384 26.55 49.32 -15.91
C ASN A 384 27.00 48.04 -16.64
N ARG A 385 26.10 47.33 -17.33
CA ARG A 385 26.34 45.99 -17.93
C ARG A 385 26.82 44.95 -16.92
N ARG A 386 26.49 45.15 -15.65
CA ARG A 386 26.73 44.16 -14.60
C ARG A 386 25.50 43.24 -14.53
N PRO A 387 25.70 41.90 -14.45
CA PRO A 387 24.59 41.00 -14.26
C PRO A 387 23.95 41.22 -12.88
N VAL A 388 22.64 41.07 -12.82
CA VAL A 388 21.83 41.14 -11.59
C VAL A 388 20.95 39.90 -11.57
N ALA A 389 21.05 39.10 -10.52
CA ALA A 389 20.21 37.92 -10.36
C ALA A 389 18.85 38.33 -9.79
N LEU A 390 17.78 37.94 -10.48
CA LEU A 390 16.40 38.19 -10.09
C LEU A 390 15.62 36.88 -10.03
N TYR A 391 14.73 36.76 -9.05
CA TYR A 391 13.65 35.78 -9.06
C TYR A 391 12.44 36.38 -9.75
N LEU A 392 11.86 35.64 -10.69
CA LEU A 392 10.62 35.96 -11.37
C LEU A 392 9.55 34.97 -10.96
N ALA A 393 8.46 35.46 -10.40
CA ALA A 393 7.30 34.67 -10.05
C ALA A 393 6.11 35.12 -10.90
N ALA A 394 5.72 34.30 -11.87
CA ALA A 394 4.52 34.55 -12.67
C ALA A 394 3.28 34.11 -11.89
N ARG A 395 2.24 34.95 -11.93
CA ARG A 395 0.95 34.64 -11.32
C ARG A 395 0.17 33.68 -12.21
N GLU A 396 -0.51 32.76 -11.58
CA GLU A 396 -1.40 31.79 -12.21
C GLU A 396 -2.76 31.76 -11.51
N VAL A 397 -3.78 31.32 -12.24
CA VAL A 397 -5.11 31.05 -11.70
C VAL A 397 -5.24 29.56 -11.39
N ASP A 398 -5.58 29.25 -10.14
CA ASP A 398 -5.91 27.92 -9.65
C ASP A 398 -7.44 27.75 -9.57
N LEU A 399 -7.99 27.04 -10.55
CA LEU A 399 -9.42 26.77 -10.66
C LEU A 399 -9.93 25.85 -9.53
N LEU A 400 -9.07 25.03 -8.92
CA LEU A 400 -9.46 24.18 -7.79
C LEU A 400 -9.64 25.04 -6.54
N ALA A 401 -8.68 25.92 -6.26
CA ALA A 401 -8.77 26.86 -5.14
C ALA A 401 -9.97 27.83 -5.30
N ALA A 402 -10.23 28.29 -6.54
CA ALA A 402 -11.42 29.10 -6.84
C ALA A 402 -12.72 28.36 -6.48
N ARG A 403 -12.81 27.06 -6.82
CA ARG A 403 -13.98 26.23 -6.51
C ARG A 403 -14.13 25.95 -5.02
N GLU A 404 -13.02 25.75 -4.31
CA GLU A 404 -13.02 25.57 -2.85
C GLU A 404 -13.48 26.84 -2.11
N ALA A 405 -13.22 28.02 -2.70
CA ALA A 405 -13.74 29.31 -2.26
C ALA A 405 -15.18 29.62 -2.74
N ASP A 406 -15.92 28.60 -3.17
CA ASP A 406 -17.32 28.66 -3.62
C ASP A 406 -17.57 29.58 -4.84
N ALA A 407 -16.55 29.76 -5.69
CA ALA A 407 -16.70 30.57 -6.89
C ALA A 407 -17.42 29.81 -8.02
N ALA A 408 -18.37 30.48 -8.66
CA ALA A 408 -19.07 29.95 -9.84
C ALA A 408 -18.13 29.90 -11.06
N LEU A 409 -17.74 28.69 -11.46
CA LEU A 409 -16.95 28.41 -12.66
C LEU A 409 -17.88 28.08 -13.85
N SER A 410 -18.05 29.04 -14.77
CA SER A 410 -18.75 28.82 -16.04
C SER A 410 -17.73 28.63 -17.17
N TRP A 411 -18.16 28.02 -18.27
CA TRP A 411 -17.29 27.87 -19.45
C TRP A 411 -16.75 29.23 -19.93
N SER A 412 -17.61 30.26 -19.94
CA SER A 412 -17.21 31.62 -20.31
C SER A 412 -16.24 32.26 -19.31
N SER A 413 -16.38 32.03 -18.00
CA SER A 413 -15.49 32.63 -17.01
C SER A 413 -14.08 32.03 -17.03
N VAL A 414 -13.96 30.76 -17.41
CA VAL A 414 -12.67 30.03 -17.55
C VAL A 414 -11.98 30.31 -18.88
N HIS A 415 -12.70 30.46 -19.98
CA HIS A 415 -12.07 30.54 -21.32
C HIS A 415 -12.02 31.96 -21.91
N ALA A 416 -12.86 32.88 -21.43
CA ALA A 416 -12.91 34.26 -21.96
C ALA A 416 -13.13 35.33 -20.87
N GLY A 417 -13.12 34.94 -19.60
CA GLY A 417 -13.46 35.80 -18.47
C GLY A 417 -12.34 35.91 -17.44
N ARG A 418 -12.73 36.22 -16.19
CA ARG A 418 -11.78 36.53 -15.10
C ARG A 418 -10.77 35.43 -14.75
N TYR A 419 -11.02 34.19 -15.16
CA TYR A 419 -10.12 33.06 -14.90
C TYR A 419 -9.33 32.62 -16.14
N ALA A 420 -9.59 33.22 -17.30
CA ALA A 420 -8.92 32.89 -18.56
C ALA A 420 -7.53 33.49 -18.66
N HIS A 421 -7.26 34.54 -17.87
CA HIS A 421 -6.00 35.27 -17.88
C HIS A 421 -5.53 35.48 -16.45
N ALA A 422 -4.35 34.95 -16.14
CA ALA A 422 -3.59 35.39 -14.99
C ALA A 422 -2.67 36.53 -15.46
N SER A 423 -2.93 37.76 -15.02
CA SER A 423 -2.07 38.90 -15.33
C SER A 423 -1.20 39.23 -14.13
N GLY A 424 0.10 39.34 -14.34
CA GLY A 424 1.04 39.81 -13.33
C GLY A 424 2.22 38.87 -13.13
N ALA A 425 3.40 39.46 -12.98
CA ALA A 425 4.57 38.76 -12.50
C ALA A 425 5.29 39.66 -11.50
N ILE A 426 5.96 39.05 -10.54
CA ILE A 426 6.74 39.77 -9.54
C ILE A 426 8.20 39.45 -9.79
N ALA A 427 9.03 40.49 -9.86
CA ALA A 427 10.48 40.34 -9.81
C ALA A 427 10.99 40.69 -8.42
N VAL A 428 11.90 39.86 -7.90
CA VAL A 428 12.54 40.03 -6.60
C VAL A 428 14.05 39.96 -6.77
N ALA A 429 14.79 40.85 -6.12
CA ALA A 429 16.25 40.80 -6.11
C ALA A 429 16.73 39.50 -5.43
N ALA A 430 17.53 38.69 -6.13
CA ALA A 430 17.90 37.36 -5.64
C ALA A 430 18.94 37.40 -4.52
N ALA A 431 19.81 38.40 -4.50
CA ALA A 431 20.94 38.52 -3.57
C ALA A 431 20.75 39.62 -2.51
N GLN A 432 19.57 40.22 -2.41
CA GLN A 432 19.30 41.34 -1.52
C GLN A 432 17.97 41.17 -0.77
N ALA A 433 17.93 41.69 0.46
CA ALA A 433 16.75 41.72 1.32
C ALA A 433 16.70 43.06 2.05
N THR A 434 15.52 43.42 2.56
CA THR A 434 15.38 44.52 3.52
C THR A 434 16.06 44.14 4.85
N PRO A 435 16.33 45.13 5.73
CA PRO A 435 16.84 44.86 7.08
C PRO A 435 15.94 43.92 7.91
N ASP A 436 14.64 43.90 7.63
CA ASP A 436 13.66 43.03 8.28
C ASP A 436 13.57 41.62 7.65
N GLY A 437 14.42 41.32 6.66
CA GLY A 437 14.44 40.02 5.99
C GLY A 437 13.30 39.82 4.98
N LEU A 438 12.77 40.90 4.40
CA LEU A 438 11.76 40.85 3.34
C LEU A 438 12.38 41.03 1.93
N PRO A 439 11.73 40.52 0.88
CA PRO A 439 12.21 40.67 -0.49
C PRO A 439 12.21 42.13 -0.94
N LEU A 440 13.21 42.49 -1.76
CA LEU A 440 13.20 43.74 -2.53
C LEU A 440 12.56 43.48 -3.89
N PHE A 441 11.46 44.18 -4.17
CA PHE A 441 10.70 44.06 -5.41
C PHE A 441 11.32 44.93 -6.50
N VAL A 442 11.41 44.40 -7.71
CA VAL A 442 11.93 45.10 -8.88
C VAL A 442 10.76 45.47 -9.80
N PRO A 443 10.41 46.76 -9.92
CA PRO A 443 9.23 47.19 -10.69
C PRO A 443 9.47 47.17 -12.21
N ASP A 444 10.72 47.20 -12.66
CA ASP A 444 11.09 47.36 -14.07
C ASP A 444 12.32 46.51 -14.40
N LEU A 445 12.16 45.51 -15.28
CA LEU A 445 13.24 44.62 -15.71
C LEU A 445 14.31 45.32 -16.57
N THR A 446 14.01 46.49 -17.13
CA THR A 446 15.01 47.32 -17.84
C THR A 446 15.93 48.06 -16.86
N ARG A 447 15.56 48.09 -15.57
CA ARG A 447 16.33 48.64 -14.46
C ARG A 447 16.37 47.62 -13.31
N PRO A 448 17.03 46.46 -13.51
CA PRO A 448 17.01 45.37 -12.53
C PRO A 448 17.67 45.75 -11.19
N ASP A 449 18.48 46.80 -11.18
CA ASP A 449 19.11 47.38 -9.97
C ASP A 449 18.14 48.21 -9.09
N SER A 450 16.88 48.41 -9.52
CA SER A 450 15.92 49.34 -8.90
C SER A 450 15.09 48.71 -7.76
N GLY A 451 15.62 47.69 -7.08
CA GLY A 451 14.93 46.97 -6.02
C GLY A 451 14.43 47.90 -4.90
N ALA A 452 13.16 47.77 -4.55
CA ALA A 452 12.50 48.58 -3.53
C ALA A 452 11.76 47.70 -2.51
N PRO A 453 11.63 48.13 -1.24
CA PRO A 453 10.90 47.37 -0.22
C PRO A 453 9.38 47.41 -0.44
N GLN A 454 8.89 48.36 -1.23
CA GLN A 454 7.48 48.49 -1.55
C GLN A 454 7.08 47.42 -2.56
N PHE A 455 5.94 46.78 -2.31
CA PHE A 455 5.37 45.82 -3.25
C PHE A 455 5.18 46.46 -4.63
N ALA A 456 5.72 45.80 -5.66
CA ALA A 456 5.59 46.20 -7.05
C ALA A 456 5.39 44.95 -7.91
N GLU A 457 4.39 45.01 -8.78
CA GLU A 457 4.13 44.01 -9.81
C GLU A 457 4.70 44.53 -11.13
N LEU A 458 5.28 43.64 -11.94
CA LEU A 458 5.79 43.99 -13.26
C LEU A 458 4.63 44.38 -14.16
N ASP A 459 4.78 45.52 -14.83
CA ASP A 459 3.87 45.92 -15.89
C ASP A 459 4.16 45.09 -17.15
N LEU A 460 3.42 43.98 -17.30
CA LEU A 460 3.53 43.08 -18.45
C LEU A 460 2.67 43.56 -19.64
N ALA A 461 2.33 44.86 -19.73
CA ALA A 461 1.51 45.41 -20.81
C ALA A 461 2.21 45.30 -22.19
N HIS A 462 2.14 44.12 -22.79
CA HIS A 462 1.96 43.97 -24.22
C HIS A 462 0.54 43.51 -24.49
N ARG A 463 -0.30 44.51 -24.79
CA ARG A 463 -1.44 44.34 -25.70
C ARG A 463 -0.87 43.89 -27.05
N GLU A 464 -1.54 42.92 -27.67
CA GLU A 464 -1.30 42.37 -29.01
C GLU A 464 -0.30 41.20 -29.10
N VAL A 465 -0.75 40.00 -28.76
CA VAL A 465 -0.68 38.86 -29.69
C VAL A 465 -1.93 37.99 -29.44
N TRP A 466 -2.90 38.08 -30.35
CA TRP A 466 -3.89 37.02 -30.60
C TRP A 466 -3.46 36.27 -31.86
#